data_AF-A0A1Q8Q1R6-F1
#
_entry.id   AF-A0A1Q8Q1R6-F1
#
_cell.length_a   1.000
_cell.length_b   1.000
_cell.length_c   1.000
_cell.angle_alpha   90.00
_cell.angle_beta   90.00
_cell.angle_gamma   90.00
#
_symmetry.space_group_name_H-M   'P 1'
#
loop_
_entity.id
_entity.type
_entity.pdbx_description
1 polymer ?
#
loop_
_entity_poly.entity_id
_entity_poly.type
_entity_poly.pdbx_seq_one_letter_code
_entity_poly.pdbx_strand_id
1 'polypeptide(L)'
;MASERKGIERRMRELKNDLSAKQKMYKNAELILLDEDADDFIIDNLEDLISKEKTVAEIIEHDAYNHRSIEELKPYLEELEQIICEVEEMISGYYREDIPNDFKEFLEESGVKVSLAPKIGLYESVYYFLKRSLPERPVNPLMASISFPDDAFLIRPDLLSSAGPDSIQAYREKRKNRDMLRDEVTILSLQLEEQQKILEDYAKPSGFYGGLLVLFYASIVGVAYPTTLLPYPSNYYDDVATKWLLITLFISQLVALFVYLTIEIYKMKKQRRYLEQHWKSII
;
A
#
# COMPACT_ATOMS: atom_id res chain seq x y z
N MET A 1 -15.75 -31.70 -0.23
CA MET A 1 -16.58 -30.47 -0.35
C MET A 1 -16.49 -29.56 0.89
N ALA A 2 -17.08 -29.86 2.05
CA ALA A 2 -17.00 -28.96 3.22
C ALA A 2 -15.56 -28.83 3.80
N SER A 3 -14.75 -29.89 3.72
CA SER A 3 -13.35 -29.88 4.18
C SER A 3 -12.45 -28.99 3.30
N GLU A 4 -12.58 -29.08 1.97
CA GLU A 4 -11.84 -28.25 1.01
C GLU A 4 -12.18 -26.76 1.15
N ARG A 5 -13.47 -26.44 1.27
CA ARG A 5 -13.93 -25.07 1.52
C ARG A 5 -13.33 -24.50 2.80
N LYS A 6 -13.33 -25.26 3.90
CA LYS A 6 -12.69 -24.86 5.16
C LYS A 6 -11.17 -24.67 5.00
N GLY A 7 -10.52 -25.47 4.16
CA GLY A 7 -9.10 -25.32 3.82
C GLY A 7 -8.82 -23.98 3.11
N ILE A 8 -9.63 -23.62 2.12
CA ILE A 8 -9.53 -22.35 1.40
C ILE A 8 -9.79 -21.17 2.34
N GLU A 9 -10.87 -21.22 3.14
CA GLU A 9 -11.20 -20.17 4.12
C GLU A 9 -10.09 -19.98 5.16
N ARG A 10 -9.44 -21.06 5.61
CA ARG A 10 -8.28 -20.99 6.49
C ARG A 10 -7.10 -20.30 5.81
N ARG A 11 -6.75 -20.73 4.58
CA ARG A 11 -5.64 -20.14 3.82
C ARG A 11 -5.85 -18.66 3.53
N MET A 12 -7.08 -18.25 3.21
CA MET A 12 -7.42 -16.83 3.04
C MET A 12 -7.18 -16.02 4.33
N ARG A 13 -7.51 -16.59 5.49
CA ARG A 13 -7.27 -15.93 6.78
C ARG A 13 -5.77 -15.78 7.08
N GLU A 14 -4.99 -16.82 6.80
CA GLU A 14 -3.53 -16.78 6.93
C GLU A 14 -2.93 -15.70 6.01
N LEU A 15 -3.29 -15.69 4.71
CA LEU A 15 -2.85 -14.67 3.75
C LEU A 15 -3.25 -13.25 4.17
N LYS A 16 -4.44 -13.06 4.72
CA LYS A 16 -4.91 -11.74 5.18
C LYS A 16 -4.09 -11.23 6.37
N ASN A 17 -3.72 -12.12 7.29
CA ASN A 17 -2.88 -11.77 8.43
C ASN A 17 -1.47 -11.39 7.98
N ASP A 18 -0.88 -12.19 7.09
CA ASP A 18 0.45 -11.94 6.53
C ASP A 18 0.48 -10.63 5.73
N LEU A 19 -0.54 -10.40 4.89
CA LEU A 19 -0.69 -9.16 4.13
C LEU A 19 -0.79 -7.93 5.05
N SER A 20 -1.58 -8.02 6.13
CA SER A 20 -1.68 -6.94 7.12
C SER A 20 -0.35 -6.65 7.82
N ALA A 21 0.40 -7.70 8.19
CA ALA A 21 1.71 -7.56 8.79
C ALA A 21 2.72 -6.90 7.82
N LYS A 22 2.77 -7.38 6.58
CA LYS A 22 3.67 -6.86 5.54
C LYS A 22 3.32 -5.43 5.13
N GLN A 23 2.03 -5.08 5.06
CA GLN A 23 1.61 -3.69 4.83
C GLN A 23 2.06 -2.75 5.95
N LYS A 24 2.01 -3.18 7.22
CA LYS A 24 2.54 -2.38 8.33
C LYS A 24 4.05 -2.19 8.23
N MET A 25 4.78 -3.26 7.89
CA MET A 25 6.23 -3.18 7.66
C MET A 25 6.58 -2.26 6.49
N TYR A 26 5.84 -2.35 5.38
CA TYR A 26 6.01 -1.48 4.22
C TYR A 26 5.82 -0.01 4.59
N LYS A 27 4.70 0.32 5.26
CA LYS A 27 4.42 1.69 5.71
C LYS A 27 5.48 2.23 6.66
N ASN A 28 5.96 1.40 7.58
CA ASN A 28 7.03 1.81 8.49
C ASN A 28 8.34 2.08 7.74
N ALA A 29 8.70 1.26 6.76
CA ALA A 29 9.87 1.49 5.93
C ALA A 29 9.73 2.75 5.06
N GLU A 30 8.53 3.03 4.57
CA GLU A 30 8.20 4.25 3.81
C GLU A 30 8.30 5.51 4.67
N LEU A 31 7.83 5.45 5.92
CA LEU A 31 7.96 6.53 6.89
C LEU A 31 9.43 6.81 7.26
N ILE A 32 10.22 5.77 7.54
CA ILE A 32 11.65 5.95 7.85
C ILE A 32 12.39 6.62 6.69
N LEU A 33 12.11 6.18 5.46
CA LEU A 33 12.70 6.81 4.28
C LEU A 33 12.21 8.25 4.10
N LEU A 34 10.94 8.52 4.41
CA LEU A 34 10.40 9.87 4.34
C LEU A 34 11.06 10.80 5.38
N ASP A 35 11.25 10.33 6.62
CA ASP A 35 11.96 11.07 7.66
C ASP A 35 13.38 11.46 7.20
N GLU A 36 14.13 10.49 6.67
CA GLU A 36 15.48 10.72 6.14
C GLU A 36 15.49 11.67 4.93
N ASP A 37 14.60 11.45 3.95
CA ASP A 37 14.49 12.31 2.76
C ASP A 37 14.09 13.75 3.14
N ALA A 38 13.26 13.92 4.16
CA ALA A 38 12.79 15.23 4.63
C ALA A 38 13.90 15.98 5.37
N ASP A 39 14.66 15.30 6.23
CA ASP A 39 15.79 15.90 6.93
C ASP A 39 16.87 16.36 5.93
N ASP A 40 17.23 15.50 4.96
CA ASP A 40 18.19 15.84 3.90
C ASP A 40 17.70 17.05 3.07
N PHE A 41 16.42 17.05 2.68
CA PHE A 41 15.81 18.17 1.94
C PHE A 41 15.89 19.49 2.71
N ILE A 42 15.55 19.48 4.00
CA ILE A 42 15.56 20.68 4.82
C ILE A 42 16.98 21.21 4.98
N ILE A 43 17.95 20.33 5.22
CA ILE A 43 19.35 20.72 5.41
C ILE A 43 19.92 21.31 4.12
N ASP A 44 19.70 20.65 2.99
CA ASP A 44 20.23 21.09 1.69
C ASP A 44 19.62 22.41 1.23
N ASN A 45 18.39 22.73 1.64
CA ASN A 45 17.66 23.92 1.23
C ASN A 45 17.41 24.92 2.37
N LEU A 46 18.11 24.78 3.51
CA LEU A 46 17.83 25.55 4.73
C LEU A 46 17.89 27.07 4.51
N GLU A 47 18.86 27.53 3.72
CA GLU A 47 19.05 28.95 3.40
C GLU A 47 17.87 29.52 2.61
N ASP A 48 17.43 28.81 1.55
CA ASP A 48 16.28 29.20 0.74
C ASP A 48 14.98 29.18 1.56
N LEU A 49 14.85 28.22 2.48
CA LEU A 49 13.67 28.06 3.35
C LEU A 49 13.57 29.16 4.41
N ILE A 50 14.69 29.54 5.05
CA ILE A 50 14.68 30.59 6.10
C ILE A 50 14.60 31.99 5.48
N SER A 51 15.33 32.25 4.39
CA SER A 51 15.32 33.56 3.72
C SER A 51 13.99 33.89 3.04
N LYS A 52 13.16 32.86 2.76
CA LYS A 52 11.87 32.96 2.05
C LYS A 52 11.99 33.61 0.68
N GLU A 53 13.17 33.54 0.05
CA GLU A 53 13.41 34.07 -1.29
C GLU A 53 12.73 33.22 -2.38
N LYS A 54 12.58 31.92 -2.13
CA LYS A 54 11.92 30.96 -3.01
C LYS A 54 10.74 30.30 -2.30
N THR A 55 9.73 29.93 -3.08
CA THR A 55 8.63 29.10 -2.56
C THR A 55 9.08 27.65 -2.44
N VAL A 56 8.52 26.91 -1.48
CA VAL A 56 8.77 25.47 -1.29
C VAL A 56 8.56 24.67 -2.59
N ALA A 57 7.57 25.07 -3.40
CA ALA A 57 7.30 24.44 -4.68
C ALA A 57 8.45 24.62 -5.69
N GLU A 58 9.04 25.82 -5.76
CA GLU A 58 10.19 26.11 -6.62
C GLU A 58 11.45 25.38 -6.16
N ILE A 59 11.63 25.24 -4.83
CA ILE A 59 12.75 24.47 -4.25
C ILE A 59 12.64 23.01 -4.66
N ILE A 60 11.46 22.39 -4.55
CA ILE A 60 11.23 20.98 -4.92
C ILE A 60 11.40 20.75 -6.43
N GLU A 61 11.01 21.70 -7.29
CA GLU A 61 11.18 21.56 -8.75
C GLU A 61 12.66 21.56 -9.16
N HIS A 62 13.51 22.27 -8.41
CA HIS A 62 14.94 22.39 -8.69
C HIS A 62 15.82 21.42 -7.90
N ASP A 63 15.29 20.79 -6.85
CA ASP A 63 16.01 19.78 -6.10
C ASP A 63 16.12 18.46 -6.91
N ALA A 64 17.35 18.10 -7.25
CA ALA A 64 17.66 16.91 -8.01
C ALA A 64 17.51 15.60 -7.21
N TYR A 65 17.43 15.69 -5.88
CA TYR A 65 17.56 14.54 -4.99
C TYR A 65 16.26 14.16 -4.27
N ASN A 66 15.28 15.06 -4.22
CA ASN A 66 14.02 14.80 -3.53
C ASN A 66 12.89 14.41 -4.51
N HIS A 67 12.33 13.21 -4.32
CA HIS A 67 11.17 12.71 -5.09
C HIS A 67 9.85 12.81 -4.29
N ARG A 68 9.84 13.54 -3.18
CA ARG A 68 8.67 13.69 -2.30
C ARG A 68 7.80 14.85 -2.73
N SER A 69 6.51 14.67 -2.50
CA SER A 69 5.50 15.70 -2.73
C SER A 69 5.51 16.75 -1.63
N ILE A 70 4.99 17.94 -1.92
CA ILE A 70 4.81 19.02 -0.94
C ILE A 70 3.94 18.52 0.23
N GLU A 71 2.91 17.72 -0.05
CA GLU A 71 2.02 17.18 0.95
C GLU A 71 2.72 16.23 1.93
N GLU A 72 3.69 15.45 1.46
CA GLU A 72 4.52 14.57 2.31
C GLU A 72 5.50 15.36 3.17
N LEU A 73 6.05 16.47 2.67
CA LEU A 73 7.05 17.30 3.37
C LEU A 73 6.43 18.33 4.33
N LYS A 74 5.17 18.71 4.12
CA LYS A 74 4.44 19.72 4.92
C LYS A 74 4.61 19.59 6.43
N PRO A 75 4.43 18.40 7.08
CA PRO A 75 4.60 18.31 8.53
C PRO A 75 6.02 18.61 9.00
N TYR A 76 7.04 18.27 8.21
CA TYR A 76 8.44 18.54 8.53
C TYR A 76 8.78 20.03 8.35
N LEU A 77 8.16 20.68 7.35
CA LEU A 77 8.30 22.12 7.12
C LEU A 77 7.61 22.94 8.21
N GLU A 78 6.42 22.54 8.65
CA GLU A 78 5.73 23.17 9.79
C GLU A 78 6.56 23.05 11.08
N GLU A 79 7.22 21.91 11.27
CA GLU A 79 8.13 21.71 12.41
C GLU A 79 9.41 22.55 12.28
N LEU A 80 9.97 22.69 11.08
CA LEU A 80 11.08 23.60 10.83
C LEU A 80 10.71 25.06 11.15
N GLU A 81 9.53 25.52 10.73
CA GLU A 81 9.03 26.86 11.06
C GLU A 81 8.95 27.07 12.57
N GLN A 82 8.46 26.06 13.31
CA GLN A 82 8.44 26.12 14.77
C GLN A 82 9.86 26.23 15.36
N ILE A 83 10.80 25.44 14.86
CA ILE A 83 12.20 25.48 15.32
C ILE A 83 12.85 26.83 15.03
N ILE A 84 12.59 27.39 13.84
CA ILE A 84 13.05 28.75 13.49
C ILE A 84 12.51 29.76 14.49
N CYS A 85 11.21 29.76 14.76
CA CYS A 85 10.61 30.67 15.74
C CYS A 85 11.22 30.50 17.14
N GLU A 86 11.39 29.27 17.62
CA GLU A 86 12.00 29.01 18.93
C GLU A 86 13.44 29.53 19.01
N VAL A 87 14.25 29.30 17.96
CA VAL A 87 15.63 29.77 17.91
C VAL A 87 15.70 31.30 17.78
N GLU A 88 14.85 31.90 16.94
CA GLU A 88 14.72 33.36 16.82
C GLU A 88 14.37 34.01 18.15
N GLU A 89 13.40 33.46 18.89
CA GLU A 89 13.05 33.95 20.23
C GLU A 89 14.23 33.88 21.19
N MET A 90 14.99 32.78 21.17
CA MET A 90 16.16 32.59 22.05
C MET A 90 17.31 33.56 21.77
N ILE A 91 17.53 33.94 20.50
CA ILE A 91 18.60 34.86 20.11
C ILE A 91 18.13 36.33 20.01
N SER A 92 16.83 36.57 20.10
CA SER A 92 16.25 37.91 19.97
C SER A 92 16.81 38.87 21.03
N GLY A 93 17.31 40.03 20.59
CA GLY A 93 17.86 41.06 21.49
C GLY A 93 19.36 40.94 21.79
N TYR A 94 20.06 39.94 21.24
CA TYR A 94 21.52 39.80 21.31
C TYR A 94 22.20 40.30 20.04
N TYR A 95 23.43 40.83 20.17
CA TYR A 95 24.32 41.04 19.03
C TYR A 95 25.09 39.76 18.73
N ARG A 96 25.54 39.58 17.48
CA ARG A 96 26.31 38.38 17.06
C ARG A 96 27.45 38.02 18.01
N GLU A 97 28.16 39.02 18.52
CA GLU A 97 29.32 38.89 19.41
C GLU A 97 28.97 38.48 20.84
N ASP A 98 27.72 38.71 21.27
CA ASP A 98 27.24 38.45 22.63
C ASP A 98 26.69 37.01 22.77
N ILE A 99 26.69 36.21 21.71
CA ILE A 99 26.15 34.84 21.69
C ILE A 99 27.29 33.82 21.47
N PRO A 100 27.34 32.69 22.23
CA PRO A 100 28.35 31.65 22.07
C PRO A 100 28.55 31.15 20.63
N ASN A 101 29.79 30.85 20.25
CA ASN A 101 30.07 30.27 18.93
C ASN A 101 29.71 28.79 18.85
N ASP A 102 29.60 28.12 19.98
CA ASP A 102 29.22 26.71 20.05
C ASP A 102 27.75 26.60 20.48
N PHE A 103 26.96 25.82 19.73
CA PHE A 103 25.54 25.66 20.02
C PHE A 103 25.28 24.98 21.37
N LYS A 104 26.17 24.07 21.80
CA LYS A 104 26.02 23.39 23.08
C LYS A 104 26.28 24.36 24.24
N GLU A 105 27.29 25.23 24.10
CA GLU A 105 27.54 26.32 25.05
C GLU A 105 26.32 27.27 25.14
N PHE A 106 25.72 27.62 24.00
CA PHE A 106 24.49 28.41 23.96
C PHE A 106 23.30 27.76 24.70
N LEU A 107 23.12 26.44 24.55
CA LEU A 107 22.06 25.71 25.28
C LEU A 107 22.32 25.66 26.80
N GLU A 108 23.58 25.55 27.21
CA GLU A 108 23.96 25.55 28.63
C GLU A 108 23.74 26.95 29.26
N GLU A 109 24.03 28.03 28.53
CA GLU A 109 23.86 29.41 29.00
C GLU A 109 22.41 29.91 28.98
N SER A 110 21.63 29.51 27.99
CA SER A 110 20.22 29.93 27.85
C SER A 110 19.29 29.27 28.89
N GLY A 111 19.73 28.20 29.54
CA GLY A 111 18.95 27.48 30.56
C GLY A 111 17.72 26.77 30.00
N VAL A 112 17.57 26.71 28.67
CA VAL A 112 16.42 26.10 28.00
C VAL A 112 16.61 24.59 27.98
N LYS A 113 15.74 23.88 28.70
CA LYS A 113 15.60 22.42 28.58
C LYS A 113 14.79 22.11 27.33
N VAL A 114 15.33 22.42 26.16
CA VAL A 114 14.70 21.98 24.91
C VAL A 114 14.72 20.44 24.96
N SER A 115 13.58 19.79 24.72
CA SER A 115 13.51 18.32 24.64
C SER A 115 14.13 17.85 23.31
N LEU A 116 15.43 18.09 23.12
CA LEU A 116 16.16 18.09 21.84
C LEU A 116 16.54 16.74 21.27
N ALA A 117 16.33 15.64 22.02
CA ALA A 117 17.06 14.40 21.76
C ALA A 117 16.98 13.87 20.31
N PRO A 118 15.85 13.97 19.56
CA PRO A 118 15.83 13.49 18.18
C PRO A 118 16.26 14.51 17.12
N LYS A 119 16.27 15.83 17.41
CA LYS A 119 16.43 16.89 16.38
C LYS A 119 17.49 17.95 16.68
N ILE A 120 18.40 17.65 17.61
CA ILE A 120 19.41 18.62 18.08
C ILE A 120 20.23 19.22 16.95
N GLY A 121 20.55 18.45 15.91
CA GLY A 121 21.33 18.96 14.79
C GLY A 121 20.53 19.89 13.86
N LEU A 122 19.20 19.75 13.77
CA LEU A 122 18.38 20.72 13.03
C LEU A 122 18.36 22.07 13.74
N TYR A 123 18.18 22.06 15.07
CA TYR A 123 18.28 23.27 15.89
C TYR A 123 19.66 23.93 15.78
N GLU A 124 20.72 23.14 15.81
CA GLU A 124 22.09 23.63 15.63
C GLU A 124 22.28 24.30 14.27
N SER A 125 21.74 23.71 13.20
CA SER A 125 21.83 24.27 11.84
C SER A 125 21.09 25.59 11.71
N VAL A 126 19.86 25.65 12.23
CA VAL A 126 19.04 26.88 12.27
C VAL A 126 19.73 27.96 13.11
N TYR A 127 20.31 27.59 14.25
CA TYR A 127 21.05 28.50 15.12
C TYR A 127 22.23 29.16 14.43
N TYR A 128 23.09 28.39 13.77
CA TYR A 128 24.24 28.98 13.05
C TYR A 128 23.79 29.89 11.91
N PHE A 129 22.71 29.52 11.20
CA PHE A 129 22.15 30.34 10.13
C PHE A 129 21.64 31.69 10.65
N LEU A 130 20.80 31.68 11.69
CA LEU A 130 20.23 32.90 12.25
C LEU A 130 21.29 33.76 12.93
N LYS A 131 22.25 33.17 13.65
CA LYS A 131 23.37 33.90 14.25
C LYS A 131 24.18 34.67 13.21
N ARG A 132 24.36 34.09 12.01
CA ARG A 132 25.04 34.78 10.91
C ARG A 132 24.26 36.01 10.43
N SER A 133 22.93 35.96 10.52
CA SER A 133 22.04 37.04 10.10
C SER A 133 21.89 38.16 11.14
N LEU A 134 22.41 37.97 12.36
CA LEU A 134 22.39 39.00 13.40
C LEU A 134 23.34 40.16 13.10
N PRO A 135 22.98 41.39 13.50
CA PRO A 135 23.86 42.54 13.35
C PRO A 135 25.12 42.40 14.21
N GLU A 136 26.26 42.75 13.63
CA GLU A 136 27.49 43.01 14.38
C GLU A 136 27.33 44.28 15.22
N ARG A 137 28.00 44.33 16.37
CA ARG A 137 27.91 45.49 17.23
C ARG A 137 28.58 46.66 16.52
N PRO A 138 27.93 47.83 16.41
CA PRO A 138 28.55 48.95 15.71
C PRO A 138 29.79 49.42 16.47
N VAL A 139 30.98 49.08 15.95
CA VAL A 139 32.28 49.45 16.54
C VAL A 139 32.49 50.97 16.52
N ASN A 140 31.74 51.71 15.68
CA ASN A 140 31.59 53.17 15.71
C ASN A 140 30.31 53.62 14.97
N PRO A 141 29.54 54.60 15.47
CA PRO A 141 28.27 55.04 14.89
C PRO A 141 28.37 55.80 13.54
N LEU A 142 29.58 55.97 12.97
CA LEU A 142 29.85 56.78 11.79
C LEU A 142 30.21 55.98 10.52
N MET A 143 30.37 54.66 10.61
CA MET A 143 30.78 53.77 9.50
C MET A 143 29.90 52.52 9.41
N ALA A 144 28.58 52.66 9.62
CA ALA A 144 27.61 51.56 9.52
C ALA A 144 27.19 51.29 8.06
N SER A 145 28.14 51.20 7.14
CA SER A 145 27.87 50.81 5.75
C SER A 145 28.63 49.55 5.40
N ILE A 146 27.88 48.44 5.45
CA ILE A 146 28.06 47.23 4.64
C ILE A 146 29.34 46.44 4.96
N SER A 147 29.27 45.61 6.01
CA SER A 147 30.15 44.47 6.19
C SER A 147 29.35 43.21 5.80
N PHE A 148 29.67 42.60 4.67
CA PHE A 148 29.23 41.23 4.37
C PHE A 148 30.27 40.27 4.95
N PRO A 149 29.88 39.30 5.80
CA PRO A 149 30.82 38.31 6.30
C PRO A 149 31.06 37.27 5.21
N ASP A 150 32.27 37.33 4.67
CA ASP A 150 32.88 36.44 3.70
C ASP A 150 33.50 35.24 4.44
N ASP A 151 32.66 34.42 5.09
CA ASP A 151 33.09 33.15 5.68
C ASP A 151 32.35 32.00 5.00
N ALA A 152 33.15 31.21 4.29
CA ALA A 152 32.77 30.02 3.58
C ALA A 152 32.21 28.97 4.55
N PHE A 153 31.07 28.43 4.13
CA PHE A 153 30.34 27.31 4.71
C PHE A 153 31.30 26.16 5.08
N LEU A 154 31.62 26.03 6.37
CA LEU A 154 32.09 24.78 6.96
C LEU A 154 31.00 24.29 7.92
N ILE A 155 29.78 24.08 7.39
CA ILE A 155 28.92 23.07 8.01
C ILE A 155 29.78 21.81 8.03
N ARG A 156 30.18 21.35 9.21
CA ARG A 156 30.81 20.04 9.34
C ARG A 156 29.78 19.04 8.87
N PRO A 157 29.93 18.46 7.66
CA PRO A 157 28.96 17.49 7.17
C PRO A 157 28.97 16.26 8.10
N ASP A 158 30.09 16.03 8.78
CA ASP A 158 30.34 14.91 9.70
C ASP A 158 29.38 14.80 10.89
N LEU A 159 28.67 15.85 11.29
CA LEU A 159 27.77 15.79 12.46
C LEU A 159 26.30 15.55 12.12
N LEU A 160 25.90 15.72 10.85
CA LEU A 160 24.50 15.76 10.45
C LEU A 160 24.22 15.01 9.16
N SER A 161 25.10 15.11 8.18
CA SER A 161 25.07 14.18 7.07
C SER A 161 25.67 12.87 7.58
N SER A 162 24.84 11.87 7.80
CA SER A 162 25.29 10.50 7.57
C SER A 162 25.57 10.38 6.07
N ALA A 163 26.62 11.02 5.57
CA ALA A 163 27.10 10.93 4.19
C ALA A 163 28.49 10.26 4.16
N GLY A 164 28.76 9.42 5.15
CA GLY A 164 29.79 8.41 5.01
C GLY A 164 29.41 7.42 3.90
N PRO A 165 30.36 6.70 3.30
CA PRO A 165 30.04 5.61 2.39
C PRO A 165 29.11 4.55 3.02
N ASP A 166 29.17 4.37 4.33
CA ASP A 166 28.36 3.41 5.09
C ASP A 166 26.87 3.79 5.15
N SER A 167 26.55 5.09 5.18
CA SER A 167 25.18 5.60 5.33
C SER A 167 24.44 5.73 3.99
N ILE A 168 25.16 6.04 2.91
CA ILE A 168 24.63 5.91 1.54
C ILE A 168 24.27 4.45 1.26
N GLN A 169 25.12 3.52 1.71
CA GLN A 169 24.83 2.09 1.58
C GLN A 169 23.62 1.69 2.43
N ALA A 170 23.54 2.14 3.69
CA ALA A 170 22.40 1.87 4.56
C ALA A 170 21.08 2.39 3.97
N TYR A 171 21.07 3.61 3.40
CA TYR A 171 19.91 4.17 2.73
C TYR A 171 19.48 3.33 1.51
N ARG A 172 20.43 2.91 0.67
CA ARG A 172 20.15 1.99 -0.46
C ARG A 172 19.56 0.67 0.00
N GLU A 173 20.05 0.11 1.11
CA GLU A 173 19.51 -1.10 1.70
C GLU A 173 18.08 -0.91 2.21
N LYS A 174 17.77 0.21 2.88
CA LYS A 174 16.41 0.57 3.30
C LYS A 174 15.46 0.71 2.11
N ARG A 175 15.89 1.40 1.04
CA ARG A 175 15.12 1.53 -0.21
C ARG A 175 14.84 0.17 -0.85
N LYS A 176 15.86 -0.68 -0.95
CA LYS A 176 15.72 -2.05 -1.46
C LYS A 176 14.75 -2.87 -0.61
N ASN A 177 14.82 -2.75 0.72
CA ASN A 177 13.90 -3.43 1.63
C ASN A 177 12.46 -2.95 1.45
N ARG A 178 12.24 -1.64 1.27
CA ARG A 178 10.92 -1.07 0.96
C ARG A 178 10.35 -1.61 -0.34
N ASP A 179 11.17 -1.67 -1.39
CA ASP A 179 10.75 -2.23 -2.70
C ASP A 179 10.42 -3.72 -2.59
N MET A 180 11.24 -4.51 -1.88
CA MET A 180 10.96 -5.92 -1.62
C MET A 180 9.64 -6.11 -0.84
N LEU A 181 9.38 -5.30 0.19
CA LEU A 181 8.12 -5.34 0.93
C LEU A 181 6.92 -4.97 0.06
N ARG A 182 7.07 -4.01 -0.86
CA ARG A 182 6.03 -3.65 -1.84
C ARG A 182 5.68 -4.84 -2.74
N ASP A 183 6.70 -5.52 -3.24
CA ASP A 183 6.53 -6.68 -4.09
C ASP A 183 5.84 -7.82 -3.34
N GLU A 184 6.26 -8.09 -2.09
CA GLU A 184 5.62 -9.08 -1.22
C GLU A 184 4.14 -8.77 -0.96
N VAL A 185 3.81 -7.51 -0.64
CA VAL A 185 2.41 -7.07 -0.46
C VAL A 185 1.60 -7.29 -1.74
N THR A 186 2.18 -6.97 -2.90
CA THR A 186 1.53 -7.16 -4.19
C THR A 186 1.26 -8.64 -4.47
N ILE A 187 2.27 -9.50 -4.28
CA ILE A 187 2.15 -10.95 -4.45
C ILE A 187 1.07 -11.52 -3.52
N LEU A 188 1.08 -11.15 -2.24
CA LEU A 188 0.07 -11.62 -1.26
C LEU A 188 -1.34 -11.15 -1.63
N SER A 189 -1.49 -9.94 -2.16
CA SER A 189 -2.79 -9.41 -2.59
C SER A 189 -3.37 -10.21 -3.77
N LEU A 190 -2.52 -10.54 -4.76
CA LEU A 190 -2.90 -11.36 -5.91
C LEU A 190 -3.28 -12.78 -5.47
N GLN A 191 -2.50 -13.39 -4.57
CA GLN A 191 -2.83 -14.71 -4.02
C GLN A 191 -4.16 -14.71 -3.26
N LEU A 192 -4.47 -13.64 -2.52
CA LEU A 192 -5.74 -13.52 -1.81
C LEU A 192 -6.91 -13.42 -2.79
N GLU A 193 -6.76 -12.62 -3.85
CA GLU A 193 -7.75 -12.48 -4.92
C GLU A 193 -8.02 -13.83 -5.62
N GLU A 194 -6.96 -14.59 -5.94
CA GLU A 194 -7.10 -15.92 -6.53
C GLU A 194 -7.86 -16.90 -5.61
N GLN A 195 -7.52 -16.93 -4.31
CA GLN A 195 -8.24 -17.79 -3.36
C GLN A 195 -9.71 -17.38 -3.21
N GLN A 196 -10.01 -16.09 -3.26
CA GLN A 196 -11.37 -15.59 -3.20
C GLN A 196 -12.17 -15.99 -4.45
N LYS A 197 -11.57 -15.91 -5.64
CA LYS A 197 -12.17 -16.38 -6.88
C LYS A 197 -12.48 -17.88 -6.84
N ILE A 198 -11.53 -18.69 -6.32
CA ILE A 198 -11.75 -20.13 -6.13
C ILE A 198 -12.96 -20.36 -5.19
N LEU A 199 -13.06 -19.61 -4.10
CA LEU A 199 -14.16 -19.75 -3.14
C LEU A 199 -15.52 -19.38 -3.77
N GLU A 200 -15.57 -18.31 -4.57
CA GLU A 200 -16.77 -17.90 -5.30
C GLU A 200 -17.21 -18.94 -6.34
N ASP A 201 -16.24 -19.52 -7.06
CA ASP A 201 -16.49 -20.60 -8.01
C ASP A 201 -16.99 -21.87 -7.29
N TYR A 202 -16.48 -22.16 -6.09
CA TYR A 202 -16.98 -23.26 -5.24
C TYR A 202 -18.44 -23.05 -4.80
N ALA A 203 -18.90 -21.80 -4.64
CA ALA A 203 -20.28 -21.48 -4.26
C ALA A 203 -21.26 -21.63 -5.44
N LYS A 204 -20.79 -21.67 -6.69
CA LYS A 204 -21.59 -21.85 -7.90
C LYS A 204 -21.28 -23.20 -8.55
N PRO A 205 -21.85 -24.33 -8.06
CA PRO A 205 -21.63 -25.63 -8.68
C PRO A 205 -22.16 -25.63 -10.12
N SER A 206 -21.25 -25.48 -11.08
CA SER A 206 -21.60 -25.42 -12.50
C SER A 206 -22.16 -26.79 -12.92
N GLY A 207 -23.46 -26.86 -13.21
CA GLY A 207 -24.16 -28.12 -13.52
C GLY A 207 -25.37 -28.40 -12.62
N PHE A 208 -25.42 -27.83 -11.41
CA PHE A 208 -26.56 -28.04 -10.49
C PHE A 208 -27.90 -27.63 -11.12
N TYR A 209 -27.96 -26.46 -11.76
CA TYR A 209 -29.16 -25.98 -12.44
C TYR A 209 -29.55 -26.85 -13.63
N GLY A 210 -28.58 -27.40 -14.37
CA GLY A 210 -28.84 -28.32 -15.48
C GLY A 210 -29.50 -29.60 -14.98
N GLY A 211 -28.98 -30.17 -13.90
CA GLY A 211 -29.54 -31.39 -13.29
C GLY A 211 -30.93 -31.15 -12.70
N LEU A 212 -31.15 -30.00 -12.07
CA LEU A 212 -32.46 -29.61 -11.56
C LEU A 212 -33.50 -29.51 -12.68
N LEU A 213 -33.13 -28.92 -13.81
CA LEU A 213 -34.00 -28.76 -14.98
C LEU A 213 -34.32 -30.12 -15.63
N VAL A 214 -33.33 -31.01 -15.75
CA VAL A 214 -33.52 -32.38 -16.25
C VAL A 214 -34.43 -33.20 -15.34
N LEU A 215 -34.28 -33.07 -14.01
CA LEU A 215 -35.17 -33.69 -13.03
C LEU A 215 -36.60 -33.15 -13.11
N PHE A 216 -36.74 -31.84 -13.29
CA PHE A 216 -38.04 -31.20 -13.46
C PHE A 216 -38.74 -31.70 -14.74
N TYR A 217 -38.01 -31.74 -15.86
CA TYR A 217 -38.49 -32.32 -17.11
C TYR A 217 -38.91 -33.79 -16.95
N ALA A 218 -38.06 -34.61 -16.32
CA ALA A 218 -38.36 -36.01 -16.07
C ALA A 218 -39.60 -36.20 -15.18
N SER A 219 -39.82 -35.31 -14.21
CA SER A 219 -41.02 -35.34 -13.36
C SER A 219 -42.29 -35.02 -14.14
N ILE A 220 -42.25 -34.02 -15.05
CA ILE A 220 -43.41 -33.68 -15.90
C ILE A 220 -43.71 -34.83 -16.87
N VAL A 221 -42.70 -35.29 -17.59
CA VAL A 221 -42.86 -36.27 -18.67
C VAL A 221 -43.14 -37.68 -18.13
N GLY A 222 -42.50 -38.05 -17.03
CA GLY A 222 -42.59 -39.40 -16.44
C GLY A 222 -43.76 -39.58 -15.46
N VAL A 223 -44.24 -38.50 -14.82
CA VAL A 223 -45.29 -38.58 -13.79
C VAL A 223 -46.51 -37.75 -14.17
N ALA A 224 -46.37 -36.44 -14.41
CA ALA A 224 -47.53 -35.58 -14.61
C ALA A 224 -48.32 -35.93 -15.88
N TYR A 225 -47.64 -36.20 -17.00
CA TYR A 225 -48.27 -36.53 -18.27
C TYR A 225 -49.01 -37.89 -18.22
N PRO A 226 -48.39 -38.98 -17.74
CA PRO A 226 -49.10 -40.27 -17.61
C PRO A 226 -50.26 -40.24 -16.61
N THR A 227 -50.13 -39.49 -15.51
CA THR A 227 -51.20 -39.37 -14.50
C THR A 227 -52.39 -38.56 -15.02
N THR A 228 -52.18 -37.50 -15.79
CA THR A 228 -53.30 -36.74 -16.39
C THR A 228 -54.02 -37.51 -17.49
N LEU A 229 -53.34 -38.47 -18.11
CA LEU A 229 -53.94 -39.39 -19.07
C LEU A 229 -54.78 -40.49 -18.40
N LEU A 230 -54.62 -40.81 -17.10
CA LEU A 230 -55.32 -41.92 -16.44
C LEU A 230 -56.37 -41.43 -15.41
N PRO A 231 -57.64 -41.92 -15.43
CA PRO A 231 -58.24 -42.89 -16.35
C PRO A 231 -58.90 -42.19 -17.55
N TYR A 232 -58.47 -42.53 -18.76
CA TYR A 232 -59.13 -42.04 -19.98
C TYR A 232 -60.37 -42.91 -20.32
N PRO A 233 -61.50 -42.30 -20.73
CA PRO A 233 -62.69 -43.05 -21.12
C PRO A 233 -62.42 -43.87 -22.40
N SER A 234 -62.84 -45.13 -22.41
CA SER A 234 -62.54 -46.16 -23.42
C SER A 234 -63.00 -45.85 -24.86
N ASN A 235 -63.69 -44.73 -25.08
CA ASN A 235 -64.24 -44.33 -26.37
C ASN A 235 -63.65 -43.01 -26.91
N TYR A 236 -62.70 -42.38 -26.21
CA TYR A 236 -62.23 -41.03 -26.53
C TYR A 236 -60.82 -40.98 -27.15
N TYR A 237 -59.98 -41.97 -26.87
CA TYR A 237 -58.60 -42.04 -27.37
C TYR A 237 -58.31 -43.39 -28.03
N ASP A 238 -57.44 -43.37 -29.04
CA ASP A 238 -56.89 -44.58 -29.64
C ASP A 238 -55.87 -45.19 -28.67
N ASP A 239 -56.17 -46.38 -28.15
CA ASP A 239 -55.34 -47.14 -27.23
C ASP A 239 -53.93 -47.41 -27.78
N VAL A 240 -53.83 -47.65 -29.09
CA VAL A 240 -52.56 -47.96 -29.76
C VAL A 240 -51.70 -46.69 -29.83
N ALA A 241 -52.29 -45.57 -30.26
CA ALA A 241 -51.57 -44.30 -30.34
C ALA A 241 -51.12 -43.81 -28.95
N THR A 242 -51.98 -43.94 -27.94
CA THR A 242 -51.69 -43.52 -26.56
C THR A 242 -50.57 -44.35 -25.95
N LYS A 243 -50.55 -45.67 -26.20
CA LYS A 243 -49.47 -46.56 -25.76
C LYS A 243 -48.13 -46.17 -26.38
N TRP A 244 -48.09 -45.92 -27.69
CA TRP A 244 -46.86 -45.49 -28.37
C TRP A 244 -46.38 -44.11 -27.90
N LEU A 245 -47.31 -43.19 -27.62
CA LEU A 245 -47.00 -41.88 -27.05
C LEU A 245 -46.34 -42.02 -25.67
N LEU A 246 -46.91 -42.83 -24.77
CA LEU A 246 -46.35 -43.07 -23.43
C LEU A 246 -44.97 -43.73 -23.50
N ILE A 247 -44.77 -44.71 -24.39
CA ILE A 247 -43.46 -45.35 -24.60
C ILE A 247 -42.45 -44.33 -25.13
N THR A 248 -42.85 -43.47 -26.07
CA THR A 248 -41.96 -42.44 -26.64
C THR A 248 -41.57 -41.40 -25.60
N LEU A 249 -42.52 -40.95 -24.77
CA LEU A 249 -42.25 -40.06 -23.64
C LEU A 249 -41.28 -40.72 -22.64
N PHE A 250 -41.49 -42.00 -22.32
CA PHE A 250 -40.61 -42.77 -21.44
C PHE A 250 -39.18 -42.90 -21.99
N ILE A 251 -39.03 -43.16 -23.30
CA ILE A 251 -37.71 -43.22 -23.93
C ILE A 251 -37.07 -41.82 -23.95
N SER A 252 -37.85 -40.77 -24.22
CA SER A 252 -37.35 -39.38 -24.27
C SER A 252 -36.74 -38.91 -22.95
N GLN A 253 -37.35 -39.26 -21.80
CA GLN A 253 -36.79 -38.93 -20.49
C GLN A 253 -35.48 -39.66 -20.21
N LEU A 254 -35.37 -40.94 -20.63
CA LEU A 254 -34.13 -41.71 -20.45
C LEU A 254 -33.01 -41.10 -21.27
N VAL A 255 -33.28 -40.77 -22.54
CA VAL A 255 -32.31 -40.11 -23.42
C VAL A 255 -31.86 -38.77 -22.83
N ALA A 256 -32.79 -37.94 -22.36
CA ALA A 256 -32.46 -36.66 -21.73
C ALA A 256 -31.54 -36.83 -20.51
N LEU A 257 -31.81 -37.83 -19.66
CA LEU A 257 -31.02 -38.13 -18.47
C LEU A 257 -29.61 -38.61 -18.85
N PHE A 258 -29.50 -39.55 -19.80
CA PHE A 258 -28.20 -40.06 -20.26
C PHE A 258 -27.36 -39.00 -20.97
N VAL A 259 -27.97 -38.15 -21.80
CA VAL A 259 -27.27 -37.03 -22.46
C VAL A 259 -26.73 -36.05 -21.43
N TYR A 260 -27.56 -35.63 -20.47
CA TYR A 260 -27.13 -34.75 -19.39
C TYR A 260 -25.97 -35.34 -18.59
N LEU A 261 -26.08 -36.60 -18.19
CA LEU A 261 -25.06 -37.29 -17.39
C LEU A 261 -23.75 -37.44 -18.19
N THR A 262 -23.83 -37.70 -19.49
CA THR A 262 -22.67 -37.78 -20.38
C THR A 262 -21.96 -36.41 -20.51
N ILE A 263 -22.73 -35.33 -20.67
CA ILE A 263 -22.20 -33.96 -20.74
C ILE A 263 -21.51 -33.57 -19.42
N GLU A 264 -22.13 -33.84 -18.27
CA GLU A 264 -21.55 -33.54 -16.96
C GLU A 264 -20.28 -34.35 -16.71
N ILE A 265 -20.26 -35.65 -17.02
CA ILE A 265 -19.03 -36.46 -16.92
C ILE A 265 -17.93 -35.89 -17.82
N TYR A 266 -18.25 -35.48 -19.04
CA TYR A 266 -17.29 -34.90 -19.97
C TYR A 266 -16.73 -33.57 -19.45
N LYS A 267 -17.60 -32.70 -18.94
CA LYS A 267 -17.24 -31.41 -18.34
C LYS A 267 -16.33 -31.59 -17.13
N MET A 268 -16.66 -32.51 -16.22
CA MET A 268 -15.82 -32.83 -15.07
C MET A 268 -14.45 -33.38 -15.47
N LYS A 269 -14.38 -34.25 -16.49
CA LYS A 269 -13.10 -34.77 -17.02
C LYS A 269 -12.23 -33.67 -17.64
N LYS A 270 -12.83 -32.67 -18.28
CA LYS A 270 -12.10 -31.52 -18.84
C LYS A 270 -11.55 -30.62 -17.73
N GLN A 271 -12.38 -30.33 -16.72
CA GLN A 271 -11.99 -29.50 -15.58
C GLN A 271 -10.87 -30.15 -14.74
N ARG A 272 -10.93 -31.47 -14.51
CA ARG A 272 -9.84 -32.21 -13.85
C ARG A 272 -8.51 -32.10 -14.61
N ARG A 273 -8.53 -32.28 -15.94
CA ARG A 273 -7.32 -32.15 -16.78
C ARG A 273 -6.72 -30.75 -16.75
N TYR A 274 -7.55 -29.71 -16.72
CA TYR A 274 -7.09 -28.32 -16.60
C TYR A 274 -6.39 -28.08 -15.26
N LEU A 275 -6.97 -28.55 -14.15
CA LEU A 275 -6.37 -28.43 -12.81
C LEU A 275 -5.06 -29.22 -12.71
N GLU A 276 -4.98 -30.43 -13.27
CA GLU A 276 -3.73 -31.22 -13.29
C GLU A 276 -2.60 -30.54 -14.09
N GLN A 277 -2.93 -29.87 -15.20
CA GLN A 277 -1.95 -29.10 -15.97
C GLN A 277 -1.47 -27.86 -15.22
N HIS A 278 -2.37 -27.15 -14.54
CA HIS A 278 -2.03 -25.94 -13.80
C HIS A 278 -1.19 -26.23 -12.54
N TRP A 279 -1.48 -27.32 -11.83
CA TRP A 279 -0.66 -27.77 -10.71
C TRP A 279 0.75 -28.20 -11.14
N LYS A 280 0.90 -28.83 -12.32
CA LYS A 280 2.21 -29.18 -12.90
C LYS A 280 3.04 -27.98 -13.36
N SER A 281 2.44 -26.81 -13.58
CA SER A 281 3.19 -25.59 -13.93
C SER A 281 3.64 -24.77 -12.72
N ILE A 282 3.13 -25.09 -11.52
CA ILE A 282 3.43 -24.40 -10.27
C ILE A 282 4.53 -25.12 -9.46
N ILE A 283 4.76 -26.42 -9.73
CA ILE A 283 5.86 -27.23 -9.17
C ILE A 283 7.00 -27.27 -10.17
#